data_AF-A0AAN8P3F4-F1
#
_entry.id   AF-A0AAN8P3F4-F1
#
_cell.length_a   1.000
_cell.length_b   1.000
_cell.length_c   1.000
_cell.angle_alpha   90.00
_cell.angle_beta   90.00
_cell.angle_gamma   90.00
#
_symmetry.space_group_name_H-M   'P 1'
#
loop_
_entity.id
_entity.type
_entity.pdbx_description
1 polymer ?
#
loop_
_entity_poly.entity_id
_entity_poly.type
_entity_poly.pdbx_seq_one_letter_code
_entity_poly.pdbx_strand_id
1 'polypeptide(L)'
;MLGCGIREFPRDKPQQGYSLESMLTAVRPFPTYNSVLPEGKRCYDTANIWSSCSCHLEMCIGWYPCGLKYCKGKSSDKTSNGSSYRCGIKTCKKCSLFSYHVRQKQLCLWDE
;
A
#
# COMPACT_ATOMS: atom_id res chain seq x y z
N MET A 1 43.25 -27.87 -6.27
CA MET A 1 42.79 -26.49 -5.99
C MET A 1 42.13 -25.95 -7.25
N LEU A 2 40.80 -25.95 -7.32
CA LEU A 2 40.06 -25.33 -8.43
C LEU A 2 39.52 -24.00 -7.90
N GLY A 3 40.15 -22.90 -8.32
CA GLY A 3 39.73 -21.56 -7.95
C GLY A 3 38.38 -21.24 -8.57
N CYS A 4 37.38 -20.95 -7.74
CA CYS A 4 36.11 -20.41 -8.20
C CYS A 4 36.32 -18.92 -8.51
N GLY A 5 36.57 -18.60 -9.78
CA GLY A 5 36.66 -17.23 -10.26
C GLY A 5 35.29 -16.57 -10.20
N ILE A 6 35.18 -15.52 -9.39
CA ILE A 6 34.01 -14.65 -9.31
C ILE A 6 33.85 -13.98 -10.67
N ARG A 7 32.86 -14.40 -11.47
CA ARG A 7 32.45 -13.64 -12.66
C ARG A 7 31.79 -12.36 -12.16
N GLU A 8 32.41 -11.21 -12.40
CA GLU A 8 31.77 -9.92 -12.20
C GLU A 8 30.59 -9.81 -13.18
N PHE A 9 29.37 -9.82 -12.64
CA PHE A 9 28.19 -9.40 -13.37
C PHE A 9 28.25 -7.88 -13.56
N PRO A 10 27.99 -7.36 -14.78
CA PRO A 10 27.90 -5.92 -14.98
C PRO A 10 26.84 -5.33 -14.03
N ARG A 11 27.19 -4.26 -13.33
CA ARG A 11 26.24 -3.49 -12.52
C ARG A 11 25.03 -3.13 -13.40
N ASP A 12 23.88 -3.72 -13.07
CA ASP A 12 22.60 -3.24 -13.57
C ASP A 12 22.54 -1.73 -13.39
N LYS A 13 22.27 -1.01 -14.49
CA LYS A 13 22.03 0.42 -14.44
C LYS A 13 20.94 0.68 -13.40
N PRO A 14 20.99 1.82 -12.66
CA PRO A 14 19.88 2.20 -11.82
C PRO A 14 18.62 2.24 -12.70
N GLN A 15 17.72 1.27 -12.50
CA GLN A 15 16.40 1.33 -13.11
C GLN A 15 15.81 2.66 -12.66
N GLN A 16 15.42 3.48 -13.62
CA GLN A 16 14.71 4.72 -13.38
C GLN A 16 13.48 4.34 -12.57
N GLY A 17 13.55 4.56 -11.25
CA GLY A 17 12.42 4.26 -10.37
C GLY A 17 11.21 4.97 -10.95
N TYR A 18 10.08 4.25 -11.02
CA TYR A 18 8.81 4.89 -11.36
C TYR A 18 8.65 6.11 -10.44
N SER A 19 8.31 7.25 -11.03
CA SER A 19 8.12 8.46 -10.21
C SER A 19 6.92 8.21 -9.31
N LEU A 20 7.02 8.58 -8.03
CA LEU A 20 5.90 8.52 -7.10
C LEU A 20 4.65 9.17 -7.73
N GLU A 21 4.85 10.30 -8.42
CA GLU A 21 3.83 10.99 -9.23
C GLU A 21 3.14 10.07 -10.24
N SER A 22 3.90 9.28 -11.00
CA SER A 22 3.35 8.37 -12.02
C SER A 22 2.47 7.28 -11.43
N MET A 23 2.77 6.81 -10.22
CA MET A 23 1.92 5.87 -9.49
C MET A 23 0.71 6.56 -8.87
N LEU A 24 0.89 7.78 -8.36
CA LEU A 24 -0.18 8.56 -7.75
C LEU A 24 -1.22 9.01 -8.77
N THR A 25 -0.86 9.18 -10.05
CA THR A 25 -1.81 9.44 -11.14
C THR A 25 -2.84 8.32 -11.31
N ALA A 26 -2.49 7.07 -10.96
CA ALA A 26 -3.42 5.95 -10.98
C ALA A 26 -4.35 5.92 -9.75
N VAL A 27 -4.02 6.69 -8.70
CA VAL A 27 -4.77 6.74 -7.44
C VAL A 27 -5.60 8.01 -7.42
N ARG A 28 -6.91 7.89 -7.64
CA ARG A 28 -7.82 9.01 -7.40
C ARG A 28 -7.98 9.22 -5.89
N PRO A 29 -7.92 10.47 -5.39
CA PRO A 29 -8.20 10.74 -3.99
C PRO A 29 -9.63 10.31 -3.67
N PHE A 30 -9.81 9.76 -2.46
CA PHE A 30 -11.14 9.49 -1.92
C PHE A 30 -11.95 10.79 -1.92
N PRO A 31 -13.23 10.79 -2.36
CA PRO A 31 -14.07 11.97 -2.26
C PRO A 31 -14.14 12.38 -0.78
N THR A 32 -13.41 13.43 -0.42
CA THR A 32 -13.53 14.04 0.89
C THR A 32 -14.95 14.57 0.97
N TYR A 33 -15.67 14.08 1.99
CA TYR A 33 -17.00 14.36 2.55
C TYR A 33 -17.90 15.50 1.96
N ASN A 34 -17.34 16.48 1.25
CA ASN A 34 -18.07 17.56 0.59
C ASN A 34 -18.17 17.43 -0.94
N SER A 35 -17.54 16.42 -1.55
CA SER A 35 -17.91 15.99 -2.92
C SER A 35 -19.05 15.00 -2.80
N VAL A 36 -20.25 15.55 -2.60
CA VAL A 36 -21.53 14.85 -2.69
C VAL A 36 -21.66 14.29 -4.11
N LEU A 37 -21.02 13.15 -4.36
CA LEU A 37 -21.67 12.14 -5.18
C LEU A 37 -22.97 11.84 -4.44
N PRO A 38 -24.13 11.89 -5.12
CA PRO A 38 -25.40 11.65 -4.46
C PRO A 38 -25.24 10.38 -3.64
N GLU A 39 -25.81 10.36 -2.42
CA GLU A 39 -26.01 9.18 -1.60
C GLU A 39 -26.77 8.13 -2.44
N GLY A 40 -26.06 7.53 -3.39
CA GLY A 40 -26.54 6.50 -4.26
C GLY A 40 -26.68 5.30 -3.36
N LYS A 41 -27.85 4.67 -3.42
CA LYS A 41 -28.13 3.44 -2.67
C LYS A 41 -26.93 2.49 -2.79
N ARG A 42 -26.53 1.89 -1.66
CA ARG A 42 -25.47 0.90 -1.66
C ARG A 42 -25.90 -0.29 -2.48
N CYS A 43 -24.96 -0.96 -3.12
CA CYS A 43 -25.27 -2.17 -3.87
C CYS A 43 -25.83 -3.27 -2.95
N TYR A 44 -25.39 -3.32 -1.69
CA TYR A 44 -26.01 -4.11 -0.62
C TYR A 44 -27.54 -3.88 -0.50
N ASP A 45 -27.97 -2.63 -0.35
CA ASP A 45 -29.37 -2.24 -0.10
C ASP A 45 -30.26 -2.30 -1.36
N THR A 46 -29.67 -2.65 -2.51
CA THR A 46 -30.34 -2.62 -3.81
C THR A 46 -30.74 -4.03 -4.22
N ALA A 47 -32.04 -4.32 -4.28
CA ALA A 47 -32.55 -5.62 -4.74
C ALA A 47 -32.47 -5.80 -6.27
N ASN A 48 -32.42 -4.70 -7.04
CA ASN A 48 -32.39 -4.75 -8.49
C ASN A 48 -30.95 -4.84 -9.02
N ILE A 49 -30.65 -5.93 -9.74
CA ILE A 49 -29.30 -6.23 -10.25
C ILE A 49 -28.84 -5.21 -11.32
N TRP A 50 -29.79 -4.57 -11.99
CA TRP A 50 -29.56 -3.69 -13.14
C TRP A 50 -29.50 -2.21 -12.79
N SER A 51 -29.76 -1.82 -11.54
CA SER A 51 -29.67 -0.43 -11.12
C SER A 51 -28.24 -0.02 -10.77
N SER A 52 -27.95 1.27 -10.98
CA SER A 52 -26.69 1.90 -10.56
C SER A 52 -26.65 2.07 -9.05
N CYS A 53 -25.51 1.76 -8.43
CA CYS A 53 -25.33 1.79 -6.99
C CYS A 53 -23.85 2.09 -6.64
N SER A 54 -23.58 2.32 -5.35
CA SER A 54 -22.22 2.50 -4.83
C SER A 54 -21.74 1.23 -4.13
N CYS A 55 -20.57 0.74 -4.51
CA CYS A 55 -19.89 -0.41 -3.91
C CYS A 55 -18.91 0.06 -2.82
N HIS A 56 -18.81 -0.71 -1.74
CA HIS A 56 -17.86 -0.48 -0.68
C HIS A 56 -16.97 -1.71 -0.49
N LEU A 57 -15.65 -1.52 -0.53
CA LEU A 57 -14.67 -2.56 -0.27
C LEU A 57 -13.79 -2.15 0.91
N GLU A 58 -13.94 -2.84 2.03
CA GLU A 58 -13.02 -2.73 3.16
C GLU A 58 -11.84 -3.70 2.96
N MET A 59 -10.63 -3.16 2.91
CA MET A 59 -9.41 -3.96 2.78
C MET A 59 -8.43 -3.63 3.89
N CYS A 60 -8.06 -4.64 4.68
CA CYS A 60 -7.07 -4.53 5.74
C CYS A 60 -5.81 -5.33 5.42
N ILE A 61 -4.67 -4.66 5.34
CA ILE A 61 -3.37 -5.29 5.16
C ILE A 61 -2.65 -5.33 6.51
N GLY A 62 -2.46 -6.52 7.07
CA GLY A 62 -1.84 -6.72 8.40
C GLY A 62 -0.33 -6.47 8.45
N TRP A 63 0.34 -6.50 7.30
CA TRP A 63 1.80 -6.39 7.18
C TRP A 63 2.26 -5.06 6.57
N TYR A 64 1.42 -4.02 6.59
CA TYR A 64 1.72 -2.75 5.94
C TYR A 64 2.94 -2.06 6.59
N PRO A 65 4.00 -1.68 5.83
CA PRO A 65 5.18 -1.05 6.38
C PRO A 65 4.82 0.37 6.87
N CYS A 66 4.74 0.53 8.19
CA CYS A 66 4.34 1.79 8.83
C CYS A 66 5.53 2.59 9.37
N GLY A 67 6.73 2.01 9.44
CA GLY A 67 7.94 2.73 9.84
C GLY A 67 9.19 1.86 9.83
N LEU A 68 10.33 2.47 10.17
CA LEU A 68 11.58 1.73 10.38
C LEU A 68 11.81 1.45 11.87
N LYS A 69 12.37 0.28 12.17
CA LYS A 69 12.86 -0.09 13.49
C LYS A 69 14.33 0.25 13.60
N TYR A 70 14.67 0.94 14.68
CA TYR A 70 16.02 1.30 15.02
C TYR A 70 16.48 0.50 16.24
N CYS A 71 17.67 -0.09 16.14
CA CYS A 71 18.30 -0.84 17.22
C CYS A 71 19.49 -0.04 17.75
N LYS A 72 19.74 -0.10 19.05
CA LYS A 72 20.96 0.45 19.63
C LYS A 72 22.12 -0.50 19.33
N GLY A 73 23.21 0.02 18.78
CA GLY A 73 24.47 -0.72 18.69
C GLY A 73 24.96 -1.11 20.09
N LYS A 74 25.47 -2.34 20.24
CA LYS A 74 26.25 -2.70 21.43
C LYS A 74 27.55 -1.90 21.39
N SER A 75 27.65 -0.88 22.23
CA SER A 75 28.89 -0.13 22.46
C SER A 75 29.85 -1.05 23.22
N SER A 76 30.80 -1.67 22.51
CA SER A 76 31.95 -2.34 23.13
C SER A 76 33.06 -1.35 23.49
N ASP A 77 33.06 -0.15 22.91
CA ASP A 77 34.05 0.88 23.15
C ASP A 77 33.41 2.13 23.75
N LYS A 78 33.90 2.51 24.94
CA LYS A 78 33.50 3.63 25.83
C LYS A 78 33.54 5.04 25.19
N THR A 79 33.63 5.14 23.86
CA THR A 79 33.80 6.39 23.11
C THR A 79 32.66 6.65 22.12
N SER A 80 31.78 5.67 21.85
CA SER A 80 30.65 5.84 20.94
C SER A 80 29.32 5.86 21.70
N ASN A 81 28.96 7.04 22.19
CA ASN A 81 27.64 7.30 22.75
C ASN A 81 26.55 7.04 21.69
N GLY A 82 25.95 5.85 21.74
CA GLY A 82 24.56 5.62 21.31
C GLY A 82 24.23 5.76 19.83
N SER A 83 25.07 5.25 18.91
CA SER A 83 24.68 5.18 17.50
C SER A 83 23.52 4.17 17.30
N SER A 84 22.36 4.71 16.96
CA SER A 84 21.15 3.98 16.62
C SER A 84 21.22 3.57 15.15
N TYR A 85 21.17 2.28 14.83
CA TYR A 85 21.25 1.78 13.45
C TYR A 85 19.94 1.18 12.98
N ARG A 86 19.72 1.19 11.66
CA ARG A 86 18.51 0.64 11.02
C ARG A 86 18.61 -0.89 11.07
N CYS A 87 17.68 -1.53 11.77
CA CYS A 87 17.72 -2.99 11.96
C CYS A 87 16.47 -3.72 11.46
N GLY A 88 15.44 -3.01 10.99
CA GLY A 88 14.26 -3.66 10.43
C GLY A 88 13.16 -2.69 10.02
N ILE A 89 12.06 -3.25 9.54
CA ILE A 89 10.84 -2.53 9.16
C ILE A 89 9.76 -2.86 10.19
N LYS A 90 9.08 -1.83 10.70
CA LYS A 90 7.88 -1.97 11.52
C LYS A 90 6.69 -2.17 10.60
N THR A 91 5.99 -3.29 10.77
CA THR A 91 4.73 -3.57 10.09
C THR A 91 3.56 -3.26 11.02
N CYS A 92 2.47 -2.75 10.45
CA CYS A 92 1.23 -2.44 11.14
C CYS A 92 0.04 -2.94 10.30
N LYS A 93 -1.12 -3.11 10.94
CA LYS A 93 -2.39 -3.26 10.22
C LYS A 93 -2.82 -1.90 9.68
N LYS A 94 -3.06 -1.80 8.37
CA LYS A 94 -3.69 -0.62 7.74
C LYS A 94 -4.95 -1.06 7.03
N CYS A 95 -6.08 -0.45 7.37
CA CYS A 95 -7.36 -0.66 6.71
C CYS A 95 -7.70 0.55 5.84
N SER A 96 -8.23 0.28 4.65
CA SER A 96 -8.71 1.28 3.70
C SER A 96 -10.12 0.91 3.28
N LEU A 97 -10.99 1.91 3.19
CA LEU A 97 -12.33 1.76 2.63
C LEU A 97 -12.32 2.36 1.22
N PHE A 98 -12.57 1.52 0.23
CA PHE A 98 -12.69 1.93 -1.17
C PHE A 98 -14.17 2.04 -1.54
N SER A 99 -14.60 3.22 -1.97
CA SER A 99 -15.95 3.45 -2.47
C SER A 99 -15.91 3.77 -3.95
N TYR A 100 -16.66 3.04 -4.77
CA TYR A 100 -16.72 3.24 -6.21
C TYR A 100 -18.13 3.04 -6.76
N HIS A 101 -18.51 3.88 -7.72
CA HIS A 101 -19.82 3.79 -8.36
C HIS A 101 -19.83 2.76 -9.49
N VAL A 102 -20.86 1.92 -9.52
CA VAL A 102 -21.10 0.97 -10.60
C VAL A 102 -22.44 1.26 -11.27
N ARG A 103 -22.53 0.97 -12.56
CA ARG A 103 -23.78 1.13 -13.33
C ARG A 103 -24.79 0.01 -13.06
N GLN A 104 -24.31 -1.14 -12.62
CA GLN A 104 -25.11 -2.35 -12.40
C GLN A 104 -24.55 -3.08 -11.18
N LYS A 105 -25.41 -3.59 -10.29
CA LYS A 105 -25.00 -4.31 -9.08
C LYS A 105 -24.14 -5.54 -9.38
N GLN A 106 -24.35 -6.22 -10.51
CA GLN A 106 -23.52 -7.37 -10.91
C GLN A 106 -22.02 -7.04 -11.09
N LEU A 107 -21.66 -5.76 -11.25
CA LEU A 107 -20.28 -5.30 -11.34
C LEU A 107 -19.64 -5.08 -9.96
N CYS A 108 -20.42 -5.23 -8.89
CA CYS A 108 -20.01 -5.11 -7.51
C CYS A 108 -19.54 -6.47 -6.97
N LEU A 109 -18.28 -6.86 -7.28
CA LEU A 109 -17.77 -8.20 -6.94
C LEU A 109 -17.60 -8.46 -5.43
N TRP A 110 -17.56 -7.41 -4.62
CA TRP A 110 -17.13 -7.48 -3.21
C TRP A 110 -18.26 -7.24 -2.21
N ASP A 111 -19.50 -7.15 -2.69
CA ASP A 111 -20.69 -6.74 -1.94
C ASP A 111 -21.65 -7.94 -1.90
N GLU A 112 -21.25 -8.98 -1.15
CA GLU A 112 -22.09 -10.14 -0.77
C GLU A 112 -22.92 -9.83 0.49
#